data_AF-A0A9X2FJK6-F1
#
_entry.id   AF-A0A9X2FJK6-F1
#
_cell.length_a   1.000
_cell.length_b   1.000
_cell.length_c   1.000
_cell.angle_alpha   90.00
_cell.angle_beta   90.00
_cell.angle_gamma   90.00
#
_symmetry.space_group_name_H-M   'P 1'
#
loop_
_entity.id
_entity.type
_entity.pdbx_description
1 polymer ?
#
loop_
_entity_poly.entity_id
_entity_poly.type
_entity_poly.pdbx_seq_one_letter_code
_entity_poly.pdbx_strand_id
1 'polypeptide(L)'
;MADSADTPNWDLLPHDPIRFFELADGFDRKDLKRAYNRLLRVFKPEKFPAEFQRIRAAFEQLDEHLRYHGGAAPSSPPVQQVWQTDDRTAEDAAQSQPRKLSLADRLHTESPGALYQELEQRQGRTPYDYYALAVLSDVVVDSSKEFAAWLVEGIAAHQSDGALKQLLHDYFREAPAAEMLLELLPRVAKAVRSDEFYPLTEPAWQTVMRECKFHEFTTAYDNCEAELRDSHIVGRMAFLIHMLKSALWRDEQLDGWAARQLRFIEENFSSIPPWLEWDVELLGLAREYLLVRQQFAAGSPLRGHMDAALKDYFSQPQQVGDRSMVAAQMELLSSGDALMHEFPIEQGELLHKFYPIWSLASHDVAERQSFKTETEVDQRIWADRGLALLARAEKQSARSLTGIKWSTCKVARVALLWAIILVGLALVFSGFALFLDHRDSGARPRQLGQGETAVMAAATVVAMGLASAHVVLSLVKIRPWLDRKLWAPLDGKLALECYNRIWRREVLDFQRRSHVTDRFFRAVFLHFSTRTVTAYWINEFVQQDFAPALLAEAQRYEA
;
A
#
# COMPACT_ATOMS: atom_id res chain seq x y z
N MET A 1 18.75 -31.65 -17.09
CA MET A 1 17.56 -32.04 -17.86
C MET A 1 16.48 -32.28 -16.83
N ALA A 2 15.59 -31.30 -16.65
CA ALA A 2 14.53 -31.32 -15.65
C ALA A 2 13.27 -31.90 -16.29
N ASP A 3 12.65 -32.86 -15.60
CA ASP A 3 11.46 -33.58 -16.05
C ASP A 3 10.25 -32.66 -16.26
N SER A 4 9.54 -32.98 -17.34
CA SER A 4 8.42 -32.30 -17.95
C SER A 4 7.08 -32.64 -17.30
N ALA A 5 6.66 -31.86 -16.31
CA ALA A 5 5.28 -31.91 -15.78
C ALA A 5 4.59 -30.53 -15.64
N ASP A 6 5.31 -29.42 -15.80
CA ASP A 6 4.81 -28.06 -15.50
C ASP A 6 5.00 -27.06 -16.66
N THR A 7 5.13 -27.54 -17.90
CA THR A 7 5.15 -26.64 -19.07
C THR A 7 3.72 -26.20 -19.40
N PRO A 8 3.36 -24.92 -19.23
CA PRO A 8 2.03 -24.43 -19.55
C PRO A 8 1.76 -24.56 -21.06
N ASN A 9 0.49 -24.77 -21.42
CA ASN A 9 0.09 -24.94 -22.82
C ASN A 9 0.11 -23.59 -23.56
N TRP A 10 1.23 -23.30 -24.22
CA TRP A 10 1.43 -22.06 -24.96
C TRP A 10 0.49 -21.84 -26.15
N ASP A 11 -0.13 -22.89 -26.70
CA ASP A 11 -1.06 -22.76 -27.84
C ASP A 11 -2.37 -22.09 -27.44
N LEU A 12 -2.65 -22.00 -26.13
CA LEU A 12 -3.79 -21.29 -25.60
C LEU A 12 -3.62 -19.77 -25.73
N LEU A 13 -2.41 -19.22 -25.76
CA LEU A 13 -2.21 -17.78 -25.87
C LEU A 13 -2.04 -17.32 -27.33
N PRO A 14 -2.70 -16.23 -27.76
CA PRO A 14 -3.43 -15.23 -26.94
C PRO A 14 -4.94 -15.51 -26.79
N HIS A 15 -5.42 -16.67 -27.24
CA HIS A 15 -6.83 -16.94 -27.48
C HIS A 15 -7.63 -17.27 -26.21
N ASP A 16 -7.09 -18.09 -25.31
CA ASP A 16 -7.73 -18.57 -24.09
C ASP A 16 -6.81 -18.37 -22.87
N PRO A 17 -6.63 -17.12 -22.41
CA PRO A 17 -5.76 -16.82 -21.28
C PRO A 17 -6.27 -17.40 -19.95
N ILE A 18 -7.60 -17.58 -19.80
CA ILE A 18 -8.21 -18.14 -18.57
C ILE A 18 -7.73 -19.58 -18.37
N ARG A 19 -7.83 -20.42 -19.41
CA ARG A 19 -7.33 -21.80 -19.34
C ARG A 19 -5.82 -21.87 -19.26
N PHE A 20 -5.10 -20.95 -19.88
CA PHE A 20 -3.63 -20.89 -19.76
C PHE A 20 -3.17 -20.70 -18.31
N PHE A 21 -3.86 -19.85 -17.54
CA PHE A 21 -3.58 -19.65 -16.10
C PHE A 21 -4.23 -20.69 -15.18
N GLU A 22 -5.02 -21.62 -15.74
CA GLU A 22 -5.78 -22.64 -15.01
C GLU A 22 -6.72 -22.04 -13.94
N LEU A 23 -7.39 -20.94 -14.30
CA LEU A 23 -8.29 -20.22 -13.39
C LEU A 23 -9.67 -20.89 -13.32
N ALA A 24 -10.25 -20.91 -12.13
CA ALA A 24 -11.61 -21.41 -11.90
C ALA A 24 -12.67 -20.41 -12.40
N ASP A 25 -13.89 -20.89 -12.63
CA ASP A 25 -15.02 -20.01 -12.94
C ASP A 25 -15.28 -19.03 -11.79
N GLY A 26 -15.46 -17.75 -12.12
CA GLY A 26 -15.65 -16.68 -11.13
C GLY A 26 -14.38 -16.31 -10.36
N PHE A 27 -13.19 -16.61 -10.89
CA PHE A 27 -11.91 -16.19 -10.30
C PHE A 27 -11.88 -14.69 -10.01
N ASP A 28 -11.21 -14.33 -8.92
CA ASP A 28 -10.96 -12.94 -8.57
C ASP A 28 -9.55 -12.49 -9.02
N ARG A 29 -9.26 -11.21 -8.78
CA ARG A 29 -7.97 -10.62 -9.10
C ARG A 29 -6.80 -11.25 -8.32
N LYS A 30 -7.05 -11.75 -7.10
CA LYS A 30 -6.02 -12.39 -6.28
C LYS A 30 -5.64 -13.74 -6.87
N ASP A 31 -6.61 -14.50 -7.37
CA ASP A 31 -6.38 -15.78 -8.04
C ASP A 31 -5.58 -15.60 -9.33
N LEU A 32 -5.95 -14.61 -10.17
CA LEU A 32 -5.19 -14.25 -11.37
C LEU A 32 -3.73 -13.89 -11.02
N LYS A 33 -3.53 -13.02 -10.01
CA LYS A 33 -2.20 -12.59 -9.57
C LYS A 33 -1.36 -13.76 -9.04
N ARG A 34 -1.95 -14.69 -8.29
CA ARG A 34 -1.26 -15.89 -7.81
C ARG A 34 -0.80 -16.78 -8.96
N ALA A 35 -1.67 -17.02 -9.95
CA ALA A 35 -1.34 -17.82 -11.13
C ALA A 35 -0.23 -17.15 -11.98
N TYR A 36 -0.32 -15.84 -12.18
CA TYR A 36 0.72 -15.05 -12.85
C TYR A 36 2.06 -15.11 -12.13
N ASN A 37 2.08 -14.86 -10.82
CA ASN A 37 3.31 -14.87 -10.01
C ASN A 37 3.97 -16.27 -10.00
N ARG A 38 3.18 -17.34 -10.02
CA ARG A 38 3.67 -18.72 -10.16
C ARG A 38 4.48 -18.88 -11.45
N LEU A 39 3.95 -18.39 -12.58
CA LEU A 39 4.65 -18.45 -13.87
C LEU A 39 5.87 -17.52 -13.91
N LEU A 40 5.82 -16.33 -13.30
CA LEU A 40 6.96 -15.41 -13.24
C LEU A 40 8.16 -15.92 -12.42
N ARG A 41 7.95 -16.89 -11.53
CA ARG A 41 9.05 -17.56 -10.82
C ARG A 41 9.85 -18.48 -11.74
N VAL A 42 9.18 -19.05 -12.75
CA VAL A 42 9.78 -19.98 -13.73
C VAL A 42 10.30 -19.21 -14.95
N PHE A 43 9.47 -18.37 -15.56
CA PHE A 43 9.76 -17.64 -16.80
C PHE A 43 10.30 -16.24 -16.48
N LYS A 44 11.57 -16.17 -16.07
CA LYS A 44 12.25 -14.89 -15.82
C LYS A 44 12.58 -14.18 -17.14
N PRO A 45 12.41 -12.83 -17.22
CA PRO A 45 12.58 -12.08 -18.46
C PRO A 45 14.01 -12.15 -19.03
N GLU A 46 15.01 -12.32 -18.17
CA GLU A 46 16.43 -12.47 -18.59
C GLU A 46 16.69 -13.78 -19.34
N LYS A 47 15.89 -14.83 -19.07
CA LYS A 47 16.06 -16.17 -19.65
C LYS A 47 15.02 -16.48 -20.73
N PHE A 48 13.80 -15.96 -20.58
CA PHE A 48 12.64 -16.27 -21.42
C PHE A 48 11.87 -14.97 -21.77
N PRO A 49 12.45 -14.05 -22.55
CA PRO A 49 11.85 -12.74 -22.79
C PRO A 49 10.54 -12.81 -23.60
N ALA A 50 10.46 -13.70 -24.59
CA ALA A 50 9.28 -13.83 -25.45
C ALA A 50 8.10 -14.46 -24.69
N GLU A 51 8.38 -15.52 -23.94
CA GLU A 51 7.41 -16.19 -23.05
C GLU A 51 6.89 -15.23 -21.99
N PHE A 52 7.78 -14.45 -21.36
CA PHE A 52 7.41 -13.44 -20.38
C PHE A 52 6.47 -12.39 -20.98
N GLN A 53 6.77 -11.88 -22.19
CA GLN A 53 5.91 -10.92 -22.88
C GLN A 53 4.51 -11.50 -23.14
N ARG A 54 4.42 -12.76 -23.58
CA ARG A 54 3.12 -13.43 -23.80
C ARG A 54 2.32 -13.61 -22.52
N ILE A 55 2.96 -14.07 -21.43
CA ILE A 55 2.33 -14.20 -20.11
C ILE A 55 1.83 -12.83 -19.63
N ARG A 56 2.66 -11.80 -19.77
CA ARG A 56 2.31 -10.44 -19.35
C ARG A 56 1.12 -9.88 -20.12
N ALA A 57 1.12 -10.02 -21.44
CA ALA A 57 0.01 -9.58 -22.29
C ALA A 57 -1.30 -10.28 -21.92
N ALA A 58 -1.25 -11.59 -21.64
CA ALA A 58 -2.40 -12.37 -21.18
C ALA A 58 -2.90 -11.92 -19.80
N PHE A 59 -1.99 -11.64 -18.87
CA PHE A 59 -2.33 -11.12 -17.54
C PHE A 59 -2.96 -9.73 -17.63
N GLU A 60 -2.38 -8.81 -18.41
CA GLU A 60 -2.90 -7.44 -18.57
C GLU A 60 -4.31 -7.45 -19.17
N GLN A 61 -4.57 -8.31 -20.16
CA GLN A 61 -5.90 -8.51 -20.75
C GLN A 61 -6.94 -8.97 -19.71
N LEU A 62 -6.59 -9.95 -18.87
CA LEU A 62 -7.50 -10.45 -17.84
C LEU A 62 -7.67 -9.46 -16.67
N ASP A 63 -6.62 -8.75 -16.29
CA ASP A 63 -6.68 -7.74 -15.22
C ASP A 63 -7.56 -6.55 -15.63
N GLU A 64 -7.42 -6.07 -16.87
CA GLU A 64 -8.30 -5.07 -17.45
C GLU A 64 -9.75 -5.56 -17.45
N HIS A 65 -9.99 -6.78 -17.92
CA HIS A 65 -11.33 -7.35 -17.93
C HIS A 65 -11.95 -7.42 -16.53
N LEU A 66 -11.21 -7.91 -15.54
CA LEU A 66 -11.66 -7.94 -14.15
C LEU A 66 -11.93 -6.53 -13.60
N ARG A 67 -11.11 -5.54 -13.95
CA ARG A 67 -11.24 -4.17 -13.47
C ARG A 67 -12.55 -3.51 -13.91
N TYR A 68 -12.98 -3.76 -15.14
CA TYR A 68 -14.21 -3.17 -15.68
C TYR A 68 -15.46 -4.04 -15.49
N HIS A 69 -15.32 -5.36 -15.31
CA HIS A 69 -16.46 -6.30 -15.32
C HIS A 69 -16.61 -7.18 -14.06
N GLY A 70 -15.63 -7.20 -13.15
CA GLY A 70 -15.83 -7.68 -11.78
C GLY A 70 -15.87 -9.19 -11.53
N GLY A 71 -15.41 -10.00 -12.49
CA GLY A 71 -15.30 -11.45 -12.29
C GLY A 71 -16.56 -12.21 -12.72
N ALA A 72 -16.73 -12.32 -14.02
CA ALA A 72 -17.31 -13.45 -14.73
C ALA A 72 -17.00 -13.17 -16.19
N ALA A 73 -16.25 -14.07 -16.84
CA ALA A 73 -15.91 -13.89 -18.25
C ALA A 73 -17.20 -13.66 -19.07
N PRO A 74 -17.17 -12.85 -20.15
CA PRO A 74 -18.06 -13.11 -21.25
C PRO A 74 -17.82 -14.58 -21.61
N SER A 75 -18.87 -15.38 -21.58
CA SER A 75 -18.88 -16.78 -22.05
C SER A 75 -18.66 -16.89 -23.56
N SER A 76 -18.00 -15.91 -24.17
CA SER A 76 -17.62 -15.92 -25.56
C SER A 76 -16.14 -16.27 -25.65
N PRO A 77 -15.79 -17.35 -26.39
CA PRO A 77 -14.40 -17.55 -26.81
C PRO A 77 -13.89 -16.29 -27.52
N PRO A 78 -12.57 -16.11 -27.71
CA PRO A 78 -12.07 -15.07 -28.60
C PRO A 78 -12.82 -15.22 -29.91
N VAL A 79 -13.70 -14.25 -30.16
CA VAL A 79 -14.54 -14.26 -31.34
C VAL A 79 -13.52 -14.16 -32.47
N GLN A 80 -13.32 -15.24 -33.25
CA GLN A 80 -12.77 -15.12 -34.61
C GLN A 80 -13.39 -13.86 -35.16
N GLN A 81 -12.63 -12.82 -35.53
CA GLN A 81 -13.18 -11.50 -35.88
C GLN A 81 -14.40 -11.66 -36.81
N VAL A 82 -15.60 -11.73 -36.22
CA VAL A 82 -16.84 -11.96 -36.94
C VAL A 82 -17.30 -10.56 -37.23
N TRP A 83 -16.83 -10.06 -38.35
CA TRP A 83 -17.33 -8.83 -38.92
C TRP A 83 -18.85 -8.93 -39.01
N GLN A 84 -19.57 -7.92 -38.52
CA GLN A 84 -20.98 -7.77 -38.85
C GLN A 84 -21.07 -7.41 -40.34
N THR A 85 -20.96 -8.42 -41.20
CA THR A 85 -21.43 -8.32 -42.58
C THR A 85 -22.94 -8.33 -42.51
N ASP A 86 -23.63 -7.37 -43.15
CA ASP A 86 -25.09 -7.22 -43.15
C ASP A 86 -25.85 -8.54 -43.44
N ASP A 87 -26.03 -9.39 -42.44
CA ASP A 87 -26.99 -10.50 -42.43
C ASP A 87 -28.24 -10.00 -41.71
N ARG A 88 -28.92 -9.05 -42.35
CA ARG A 88 -30.35 -8.89 -42.11
C ARG A 88 -31.04 -10.13 -42.68
N THR A 89 -31.54 -10.96 -41.77
CA THR A 89 -32.51 -12.07 -41.99
C THR A 89 -32.02 -13.24 -42.85
N ALA A 90 -31.53 -14.28 -42.17
CA ALA A 90 -31.22 -15.60 -42.72
C ALA A 90 -32.46 -16.42 -43.19
N GLU A 91 -33.63 -15.79 -43.38
CA GLU A 91 -34.82 -16.47 -43.91
C GLU A 91 -35.25 -16.00 -45.31
N ASP A 92 -34.66 -14.92 -45.87
CA ASP A 92 -35.02 -14.44 -47.22
C ASP A 92 -33.89 -14.54 -48.28
N ALA A 93 -32.70 -15.03 -47.93
CA ALA A 93 -31.54 -15.05 -48.83
C ALA A 93 -31.42 -16.30 -49.74
N ALA A 94 -32.56 -16.83 -50.21
CA ALA A 94 -32.58 -17.89 -51.23
C ALA A 94 -32.52 -17.35 -52.68
N GLN A 95 -32.06 -16.11 -52.90
CA GLN A 95 -31.86 -15.54 -54.23
C GLN A 95 -30.52 -14.80 -54.35
N SER A 96 -29.55 -15.51 -54.93
CA SER A 96 -28.56 -15.01 -55.89
C SER A 96 -27.95 -13.62 -55.65
N GLN A 97 -26.99 -13.53 -54.72
CA GLN A 97 -25.91 -12.54 -54.84
C GLN A 97 -24.55 -13.26 -54.88
N PRO A 98 -23.63 -12.86 -55.77
CA PRO A 98 -22.30 -13.45 -55.82
C PRO A 98 -21.57 -13.17 -54.50
N ARG A 99 -21.03 -14.22 -53.88
CA ARG A 99 -20.17 -14.14 -52.70
C ARG A 99 -19.04 -13.14 -53.00
N LYS A 100 -19.04 -11.97 -52.36
CA LYS A 100 -17.97 -10.98 -52.50
C LYS A 100 -16.65 -11.63 -52.10
N LEU A 101 -15.64 -11.56 -52.96
CA LEU A 101 -14.29 -12.06 -52.72
C LEU A 101 -13.69 -11.37 -51.48
N SER A 102 -12.88 -12.09 -50.69
CA SER A 102 -12.20 -11.50 -49.52
C SER A 102 -11.17 -10.46 -49.96
N LEU A 103 -10.78 -9.51 -49.08
CA LEU A 103 -9.73 -8.54 -49.40
C LEU A 103 -8.43 -9.22 -49.84
N ALA A 104 -8.07 -10.33 -49.20
CA ALA A 104 -6.89 -11.12 -49.54
C ALA A 104 -6.98 -11.66 -50.98
N ASP A 105 -8.13 -12.21 -51.36
CA ASP A 105 -8.36 -12.71 -52.72
C ASP A 105 -8.33 -11.58 -53.76
N ARG A 106 -8.88 -10.40 -53.42
CA ARG A 106 -8.90 -9.22 -54.29
C ARG A 106 -7.51 -8.62 -54.49
N LEU A 107 -6.67 -8.61 -53.45
CA LEU A 107 -5.30 -8.11 -53.52
C LEU A 107 -4.39 -8.94 -54.44
N HIS A 108 -4.76 -10.20 -54.72
CA HIS A 108 -4.06 -11.02 -55.71
C HIS A 108 -4.35 -10.60 -57.16
N THR A 109 -5.46 -9.91 -57.41
CA THR A 109 -5.93 -9.55 -58.76
C THR A 109 -5.95 -8.05 -59.04
N GLU A 110 -6.09 -7.22 -58.00
CA GLU A 110 -6.28 -5.77 -58.11
C GLU A 110 -5.17 -5.02 -57.37
N SER A 111 -4.78 -3.83 -57.86
CA SER A 111 -3.77 -3.02 -57.18
C SER A 111 -4.33 -2.39 -55.88
N PRO A 112 -3.54 -2.32 -54.79
CA PRO A 112 -3.98 -1.74 -53.52
C PRO A 112 -4.57 -0.32 -53.64
N GLY A 113 -3.98 0.54 -54.50
CA GLY A 113 -4.47 1.90 -54.72
C GLY A 113 -5.84 1.97 -55.40
N ALA A 114 -6.13 1.07 -56.35
CA ALA A 114 -7.44 0.99 -56.99
C ALA A 114 -8.52 0.52 -56.01
N LEU A 115 -8.19 -0.49 -55.19
CA LEU A 115 -9.07 -0.98 -54.12
C LEU A 115 -9.37 0.11 -53.09
N TYR A 116 -8.35 0.88 -52.69
CA TYR A 116 -8.50 2.00 -51.77
C TYR A 116 -9.49 3.04 -52.31
N GLN A 117 -9.32 3.48 -53.56
CA GLN A 117 -10.21 4.46 -54.19
C GLN A 117 -11.65 3.95 -54.35
N GLU A 118 -11.82 2.67 -54.71
CA GLU A 118 -13.16 2.05 -54.79
C GLU A 118 -13.86 2.06 -53.43
N LEU A 119 -13.19 1.59 -52.38
CA LEU A 119 -13.76 1.52 -51.04
C LEU A 119 -14.01 2.92 -50.45
N GLU A 120 -13.14 3.87 -50.76
CA GLU A 120 -13.31 5.27 -50.33
C GLU A 120 -14.54 5.91 -51.00
N GLN A 121 -14.83 5.61 -52.26
CA GLN A 121 -15.99 6.18 -52.95
C GLN A 121 -17.31 5.42 -52.66
N ARG A 122 -17.23 4.25 -52.02
CA ARG A 122 -18.39 3.41 -51.72
C ARG A 122 -19.35 4.07 -50.73
N GLN A 123 -20.64 4.15 -51.10
CA GLN A 123 -21.72 4.56 -50.20
C GLN A 123 -22.17 3.36 -49.33
N GLY A 124 -22.44 3.60 -48.04
CA GLY A 124 -22.89 2.55 -47.11
C GLY A 124 -21.80 1.52 -46.77
N ARG A 125 -20.61 2.00 -46.37
CA ARG A 125 -19.48 1.15 -45.99
C ARG A 125 -19.82 0.27 -44.79
N THR A 126 -19.48 -1.01 -44.89
CA THR A 126 -19.57 -1.99 -43.80
C THR A 126 -18.38 -1.86 -42.84
N PRO A 127 -18.44 -2.44 -41.61
CA PRO A 127 -17.28 -2.45 -40.71
C PRO A 127 -16.01 -3.02 -41.36
N TYR A 128 -16.15 -4.08 -42.17
CA TYR A 128 -15.04 -4.67 -42.90
C TYR A 128 -14.44 -3.71 -43.95
N ASP A 129 -15.25 -2.89 -44.62
CA ASP A 129 -14.75 -1.89 -45.58
C ASP A 129 -13.87 -0.85 -44.87
N TYR A 130 -14.20 -0.44 -43.64
CA TYR A 130 -13.36 0.46 -42.83
C TYR A 130 -12.04 -0.19 -42.40
N TYR A 131 -12.07 -1.46 -42.01
CA TYR A 131 -10.85 -2.22 -41.74
C TYR A 131 -9.96 -2.34 -42.98
N ALA A 132 -10.54 -2.66 -44.13
CA ALA A 132 -9.82 -2.74 -45.39
C ALA A 132 -9.18 -1.39 -45.76
N LEU A 133 -9.92 -0.27 -45.61
CA LEU A 133 -9.39 1.08 -45.81
C LEU A 133 -8.24 1.40 -44.86
N ALA A 134 -8.36 1.03 -43.58
CA ALA A 134 -7.31 1.21 -42.59
C ALA A 134 -6.02 0.47 -43.00
N VAL A 135 -6.11 -0.83 -43.30
CA VAL A 135 -4.94 -1.64 -43.71
C VAL A 135 -4.32 -1.14 -45.02
N LEU A 136 -5.15 -0.75 -45.99
CA LEU A 136 -4.67 -0.24 -47.27
C LEU A 136 -4.00 1.14 -47.14
N SER A 137 -4.39 1.94 -46.15
CA SER A 137 -3.85 3.30 -45.95
C SER A 137 -2.36 3.33 -45.64
N ASP A 138 -1.81 2.26 -45.06
CA ASP A 138 -0.37 2.13 -44.76
C ASP A 138 0.46 1.80 -46.03
N VAL A 139 -0.18 1.29 -47.08
CA VAL A 139 0.48 0.84 -48.32
C VAL A 139 0.33 1.86 -49.44
N VAL A 140 -0.72 2.68 -49.41
CA VAL A 140 -1.01 3.68 -50.44
C VAL A 140 -0.35 5.01 -50.10
N VAL A 141 0.48 5.53 -51.02
CA VAL A 141 1.30 6.75 -50.82
C VAL A 141 0.45 8.02 -50.59
N ASP A 142 -0.70 8.13 -51.27
CA ASP A 142 -1.62 9.28 -51.17
C ASP A 142 -2.91 8.89 -50.44
N SER A 143 -2.79 8.24 -49.28
CA SER A 143 -3.97 7.92 -48.46
C SER A 143 -4.57 9.20 -47.86
N SER A 144 -5.90 9.27 -47.84
CA SER A 144 -6.62 10.43 -47.31
C SER A 144 -6.63 10.49 -45.78
N LYS A 145 -6.44 9.35 -45.12
CA LYS A 145 -6.42 9.17 -43.67
C LYS A 145 -5.50 8.03 -43.29
N GLU A 146 -4.92 8.14 -42.10
CA GLU A 146 -4.11 7.10 -41.47
C GLU A 146 -4.96 5.95 -40.92
N PHE A 147 -4.32 4.81 -40.64
CA PHE A 147 -4.93 3.59 -40.11
C PHE A 147 -5.93 3.85 -38.98
N ALA A 148 -5.50 4.53 -37.90
CA ALA A 148 -6.34 4.76 -36.74
C ALA A 148 -7.52 5.71 -37.03
N ALA A 149 -7.34 6.68 -37.93
CA ALA A 149 -8.41 7.60 -38.30
C ALA A 149 -9.54 6.89 -39.05
N TRP A 150 -9.22 5.90 -39.89
CA TRP A 150 -10.23 5.05 -40.53
C TRP A 150 -10.99 4.17 -39.53
N LEU A 151 -10.29 3.60 -38.54
CA LEU A 151 -10.94 2.83 -37.48
C LEU A 151 -11.91 3.70 -36.67
N VAL A 152 -11.50 4.90 -36.27
CA VAL A 152 -12.36 5.83 -35.50
C VAL A 152 -13.62 6.23 -36.27
N GLU A 153 -13.49 6.49 -37.58
CA GLU A 153 -14.66 6.77 -38.42
C GLU A 153 -15.57 5.56 -38.55
N GLY A 154 -14.99 4.36 -38.72
CA GLY A 154 -15.74 3.11 -38.74
C GLY A 154 -16.53 2.87 -37.45
N ILE A 155 -15.91 3.11 -36.29
CA ILE A 155 -16.56 2.99 -34.97
C ILE A 155 -17.66 4.03 -34.81
N ALA A 156 -17.44 5.27 -35.25
CA ALA A 156 -18.47 6.32 -35.21
C ALA A 156 -19.70 5.96 -36.06
N ALA A 157 -19.48 5.31 -37.22
CA ALA A 157 -20.54 4.84 -38.11
C ALA A 157 -21.23 3.55 -37.61
N HIS A 158 -20.48 2.65 -36.97
CA HIS A 158 -20.91 1.31 -36.54
C HIS A 158 -20.61 1.08 -35.06
N GLN A 159 -21.33 1.78 -34.18
CA GLN A 159 -21.05 1.77 -32.74
C GLN A 159 -21.20 0.40 -32.06
N SER A 160 -21.94 -0.54 -32.65
CA SER A 160 -22.14 -1.88 -32.10
C SER A 160 -21.07 -2.90 -32.52
N ASP A 161 -20.18 -2.55 -33.45
CA ASP A 161 -19.16 -3.49 -33.93
C ASP A 161 -18.00 -3.57 -32.93
N GLY A 162 -17.77 -4.79 -32.40
CA GLY A 162 -16.69 -5.06 -31.46
C GLY A 162 -15.32 -5.25 -32.13
N ALA A 163 -15.28 -5.64 -33.41
CA ALA A 163 -14.03 -5.97 -34.10
C ALA A 163 -13.19 -4.72 -34.37
N LEU A 164 -13.82 -3.63 -34.83
CA LEU A 164 -13.14 -2.35 -35.01
C LEU A 164 -12.60 -1.77 -33.70
N LYS A 165 -13.37 -1.91 -32.61
CA LYS A 165 -12.93 -1.49 -31.27
C LYS A 165 -11.74 -2.30 -30.78
N GLN A 166 -11.77 -3.63 -30.97
CA GLN A 166 -10.67 -4.51 -30.59
C GLN A 166 -9.39 -4.15 -31.36
N LEU A 167 -9.49 -3.91 -32.68
CA LEU A 167 -8.34 -3.47 -33.48
C LEU A 167 -7.77 -2.13 -33.02
N LEU A 168 -8.63 -1.17 -32.65
CA LEU A 168 -8.19 0.10 -32.12
C LEU A 168 -7.53 -0.04 -30.73
N HIS A 169 -8.05 -0.92 -29.88
CA HIS A 169 -7.44 -1.25 -28.59
C HIS A 169 -6.05 -1.87 -28.78
N ASP A 170 -5.92 -2.85 -29.68
CA ASP A 170 -4.66 -3.48 -30.02
C ASP A 170 -3.66 -2.48 -30.59
N TYR A 171 -4.11 -1.57 -31.45
CA TYR A 171 -3.29 -0.46 -31.96
C TYR A 171 -2.75 0.43 -30.84
N PHE A 172 -3.56 0.76 -29.83
CA PHE A 172 -3.09 1.51 -28.66
C PHE A 172 -2.09 0.73 -27.81
N ARG A 173 -2.24 -0.60 -27.73
CA ARG A 173 -1.36 -1.47 -26.98
C ARG A 173 0.02 -1.65 -27.63
N GLU A 174 0.11 -1.55 -28.95
CA GLU A 174 1.39 -1.51 -29.68
C GLU A 174 2.20 -0.22 -29.45
N ALA A 175 1.71 0.66 -28.57
CA ALA A 175 2.36 1.85 -28.06
C ALA A 175 2.84 2.82 -29.15
N PRO A 176 1.90 3.43 -29.90
CA PRO A 176 2.24 4.52 -30.81
C PRO A 176 2.85 5.72 -30.05
N ALA A 177 3.54 6.61 -30.77
CA ALA A 177 4.16 7.79 -30.17
C ALA A 177 3.14 8.63 -29.39
N ALA A 178 3.50 9.04 -28.17
CA ALA A 178 2.58 9.68 -27.24
C ALA A 178 1.96 10.99 -27.76
N GLU A 179 2.68 11.73 -28.61
CA GLU A 179 2.21 12.95 -29.27
C GLU A 179 1.01 12.66 -30.20
N MET A 180 1.08 11.57 -30.96
CA MET A 180 -0.01 11.14 -31.84
C MET A 180 -1.23 10.66 -31.02
N LEU A 181 -0.99 10.02 -29.88
CA LEU A 181 -2.06 9.60 -28.96
C LEU A 181 -2.83 10.80 -28.41
N LEU A 182 -2.15 11.91 -28.07
CA LEU A 182 -2.80 13.15 -27.62
C LEU A 182 -3.75 13.75 -28.68
N GLU A 183 -3.45 13.57 -29.97
CA GLU A 183 -4.34 14.00 -31.06
C GLU A 183 -5.49 13.03 -31.33
N LEU A 184 -5.24 11.73 -31.16
CA LEU A 184 -6.18 10.67 -31.48
C LEU A 184 -7.25 10.50 -30.39
N LEU A 185 -6.88 10.59 -29.11
CA LEU A 185 -7.79 10.40 -27.97
C LEU A 185 -9.06 11.27 -28.04
N PRO A 186 -9.00 12.60 -28.32
CA PRO A 186 -10.19 13.42 -28.48
C PRO A 186 -11.07 13.00 -29.68
N ARG A 187 -10.49 12.42 -30.73
CA ARG A 187 -11.26 11.90 -31.88
C ARG A 187 -12.02 10.64 -31.47
N VAL A 188 -11.39 9.76 -30.68
CA VAL A 188 -12.05 8.57 -30.13
C VAL A 188 -13.18 8.96 -29.19
N ALA A 189 -12.97 9.93 -28.29
CA ALA A 189 -14.02 10.38 -27.35
C ALA A 189 -15.27 10.91 -28.08
N LYS A 190 -15.09 11.51 -29.27
CA LYS A 190 -16.21 11.96 -30.10
C LYS A 190 -16.95 10.81 -30.79
N ALA A 191 -16.26 9.72 -31.10
CA ALA A 191 -16.81 8.53 -31.74
C ALA A 191 -17.47 7.55 -30.74
N VAL A 192 -16.82 7.34 -29.59
CA VAL A 192 -17.26 6.49 -28.48
C VAL A 192 -17.61 7.36 -27.29
N ARG A 193 -18.89 7.73 -27.18
CA ARG A 193 -19.39 8.69 -26.17
C ARG A 193 -19.92 8.03 -24.89
N SER A 194 -19.78 6.71 -24.79
CA SER A 194 -20.20 5.87 -23.67
C SER A 194 -19.02 5.49 -22.78
N ASP A 195 -19.31 4.76 -21.70
CA ASP A 195 -18.31 4.26 -20.74
C ASP A 195 -17.28 3.29 -21.35
N GLU A 196 -17.56 2.71 -22.52
CA GLU A 196 -16.63 1.86 -23.28
C GLU A 196 -15.36 2.59 -23.73
N PHE A 197 -15.39 3.93 -23.73
CA PHE A 197 -14.23 4.76 -24.02
C PHE A 197 -13.03 4.45 -23.11
N TYR A 198 -13.28 4.22 -21.82
CA TYR A 198 -12.23 4.04 -20.83
C TYR A 198 -11.41 2.76 -21.05
N PRO A 199 -11.99 1.54 -21.07
CA PRO A 199 -11.22 0.33 -21.35
C PRO A 199 -10.56 0.41 -22.73
N LEU A 200 -11.29 0.90 -23.75
CA LEU A 200 -10.77 1.02 -25.12
C LEU A 200 -9.48 1.84 -25.20
N THR A 201 -9.38 2.92 -24.43
CA THR A 201 -8.28 3.90 -24.53
C THR A 201 -7.25 3.79 -23.42
N GLU A 202 -7.43 2.89 -22.44
CA GLU A 202 -6.53 2.77 -21.30
C GLU A 202 -5.06 2.59 -21.67
N PRO A 203 -4.69 1.71 -22.64
CA PRO A 203 -3.28 1.55 -23.04
C PRO A 203 -2.64 2.85 -23.56
N ALA A 204 -3.42 3.67 -24.26
CA ALA A 204 -2.96 4.97 -24.74
C ALA A 204 -2.73 5.94 -23.58
N TRP A 205 -3.65 5.99 -22.62
CA TRP A 205 -3.51 6.83 -21.42
C TRP A 205 -2.30 6.44 -20.58
N GLN A 206 -1.99 5.15 -20.45
CA GLN A 206 -0.78 4.69 -19.77
C GLN A 206 0.50 5.20 -20.45
N THR A 207 0.54 5.21 -21.78
CA THR A 207 1.67 5.72 -22.56
C THR A 207 1.80 7.23 -22.43
N VAL A 208 0.70 7.99 -22.60
CA VAL A 208 0.67 9.45 -22.41
C VAL A 208 1.06 9.83 -20.98
N MET A 209 0.57 9.10 -19.97
CA MET A 209 0.91 9.29 -18.56
C MET A 209 2.38 8.98 -18.25
N ARG A 210 3.09 8.23 -19.09
CA ARG A 210 4.52 7.94 -18.90
C ARG A 210 5.41 8.93 -19.64
N GLU A 211 5.05 9.29 -20.86
CA GLU A 211 5.96 9.94 -21.82
C GLU A 211 5.69 11.44 -21.98
N CYS A 212 4.45 11.90 -21.84
CA CYS A 212 4.09 13.31 -21.97
C CYS A 212 4.21 14.07 -20.64
N LYS A 213 4.15 15.41 -20.70
CA LYS A 213 4.05 16.24 -19.49
C LYS A 213 2.71 16.02 -18.83
N PHE A 214 2.68 16.07 -17.49
CA PHE A 214 1.45 15.80 -16.74
C PHE A 214 0.31 16.77 -17.10
N HIS A 215 0.61 18.05 -17.36
CA HIS A 215 -0.41 19.00 -17.81
C HIS A 215 -1.06 18.58 -19.14
N GLU A 216 -0.28 18.10 -20.11
CA GLU A 216 -0.79 17.69 -21.43
C GLU A 216 -1.77 16.52 -21.29
N PHE A 217 -1.42 15.54 -20.44
CA PHE A 217 -2.32 14.47 -20.03
C PHE A 217 -3.63 15.02 -19.44
N THR A 218 -3.56 15.89 -18.43
CA THR A 218 -4.77 16.39 -17.75
C THR A 218 -5.67 17.20 -18.67
N THR A 219 -5.09 18.02 -19.55
CA THR A 219 -5.86 18.80 -20.54
C THR A 219 -6.52 17.88 -21.57
N ALA A 220 -5.82 16.87 -22.06
CA ALA A 220 -6.39 15.89 -22.99
C ALA A 220 -7.52 15.09 -22.34
N TYR A 221 -7.33 14.66 -21.07
CA TYR A 221 -8.35 13.94 -20.32
C TYR A 221 -9.61 14.79 -20.12
N ASP A 222 -9.47 16.03 -19.63
CA ASP A 222 -10.62 16.93 -19.40
C ASP A 222 -11.38 17.23 -20.71
N ASN A 223 -10.66 17.37 -21.83
CA ASN A 223 -11.27 17.53 -23.16
C ASN A 223 -12.02 16.28 -23.63
N CYS A 224 -11.48 15.10 -23.37
CA CYS A 224 -12.17 13.84 -23.72
C CYS A 224 -13.41 13.64 -22.85
N GLU A 225 -13.30 13.89 -21.54
CA GLU A 225 -14.40 13.77 -20.59
C GLU A 225 -15.59 14.65 -20.98
N ALA A 226 -15.33 15.89 -21.44
CA ALA A 226 -16.36 16.82 -21.88
C ALA A 226 -17.20 16.33 -23.08
N GLU A 227 -16.69 15.37 -23.86
CA GLU A 227 -17.39 14.78 -25.01
C GLU A 227 -18.23 13.54 -24.63
N LEU A 228 -17.97 12.93 -23.47
CA LEU A 228 -18.68 11.75 -22.98
C LEU A 228 -20.06 12.16 -22.44
N ARG A 229 -21.13 11.52 -22.93
CA ARG A 229 -22.52 11.85 -22.57
C ARG A 229 -23.19 10.80 -21.70
N ASP A 230 -22.81 9.54 -21.90
CA ASP A 230 -23.39 8.36 -21.23
C ASP A 230 -22.32 7.60 -20.43
N SER A 231 -21.47 8.32 -19.68
CA SER A 231 -20.49 7.67 -18.81
C SER A 231 -21.19 7.13 -17.56
N HIS A 232 -21.37 5.80 -17.49
CA HIS A 232 -21.67 5.16 -16.22
C HIS A 232 -20.53 5.46 -15.24
N ILE A 233 -20.87 5.68 -13.97
CA ILE A 233 -19.88 6.08 -12.95
C ILE A 233 -18.82 4.97 -12.78
N VAL A 234 -19.17 3.72 -13.06
CA VAL A 234 -18.32 2.53 -12.84
C VAL A 234 -17.07 2.49 -13.71
N GLY A 235 -17.16 2.58 -15.04
CA GLY A 235 -15.98 2.52 -15.91
C GLY A 235 -15.06 3.73 -15.72
N ARG A 236 -15.63 4.92 -15.52
CA ARG A 236 -14.87 6.10 -15.07
C ARG A 236 -14.12 5.86 -13.76
N MET A 237 -14.77 5.31 -12.73
CA MET A 237 -14.11 5.02 -11.45
C MET A 237 -12.99 3.99 -11.62
N ALA A 238 -13.25 2.90 -12.35
CA ALA A 238 -12.26 1.86 -12.64
C ALA A 238 -11.01 2.45 -13.32
N PHE A 239 -11.22 3.30 -14.33
CA PHE A 239 -10.15 4.01 -15.02
C PHE A 239 -9.38 4.96 -14.09
N LEU A 240 -10.09 5.82 -13.36
CA LEU A 240 -9.48 6.80 -12.47
C LEU A 240 -8.68 6.13 -11.35
N ILE A 241 -9.22 5.08 -10.72
CA ILE A 241 -8.53 4.31 -9.67
C ILE A 241 -7.21 3.74 -10.22
N HIS A 242 -7.20 3.27 -11.46
CA HIS A 242 -5.98 2.76 -12.09
C HIS A 242 -5.00 3.87 -12.44
N MET A 243 -5.43 4.95 -13.08
CA MET A 243 -4.57 6.07 -13.47
C MET A 243 -3.99 6.83 -12.27
N LEU A 244 -4.76 6.96 -11.18
CA LEU A 244 -4.35 7.70 -9.99
C LEU A 244 -3.12 7.10 -9.31
N LYS A 245 -2.89 5.80 -9.46
CA LYS A 245 -1.69 5.14 -8.92
C LYS A 245 -0.41 5.82 -9.38
N SER A 246 -0.33 6.19 -10.65
CA SER A 246 0.81 6.93 -11.20
C SER A 246 0.64 8.44 -11.09
N ALA A 247 -0.58 8.96 -11.34
CA ALA A 247 -0.85 10.40 -11.35
C ALA A 247 -0.52 11.08 -10.02
N LEU A 248 -0.78 10.43 -8.89
CA LEU A 248 -0.47 10.96 -7.55
C LEU A 248 1.03 11.29 -7.36
N TRP A 249 1.92 10.61 -8.08
CA TRP A 249 3.37 10.85 -7.99
C TRP A 249 3.88 11.90 -8.97
N ARG A 250 3.05 12.29 -9.94
CA ARG A 250 3.36 13.28 -10.99
C ARG A 250 2.68 14.63 -10.74
N ASP A 251 1.59 14.66 -10.00
CA ASP A 251 0.89 15.89 -9.66
C ASP A 251 1.65 16.66 -8.57
N GLU A 252 2.27 17.76 -8.97
CA GLU A 252 3.02 18.63 -8.05
C GLU A 252 2.10 19.58 -7.27
N GLN A 253 0.82 19.68 -7.65
CA GLN A 253 -0.15 20.61 -7.05
C GLN A 253 -0.98 19.91 -5.96
N LEU A 254 -1.03 20.50 -4.76
CA LEU A 254 -1.77 19.95 -3.62
C LEU A 254 -3.28 19.75 -3.92
N ASP A 255 -3.90 20.71 -4.60
CA ASP A 255 -5.29 20.68 -5.07
C ASP A 255 -5.37 20.48 -6.59
N GLY A 256 -4.40 19.76 -7.15
CA GLY A 256 -4.26 19.48 -8.57
C GLY A 256 -5.32 18.56 -9.14
N TRP A 257 -5.05 18.02 -10.32
CA TRP A 257 -5.96 17.09 -11.00
C TRP A 257 -6.18 15.82 -10.17
N ALA A 258 -5.13 15.24 -9.58
CA ALA A 258 -5.23 14.01 -8.81
C ALA A 258 -6.11 14.18 -7.56
N ALA A 259 -5.99 15.33 -6.87
CA ALA A 259 -6.83 15.66 -5.72
C ALA A 259 -8.31 15.81 -6.10
N ARG A 260 -8.62 16.42 -7.26
CA ARG A 260 -9.99 16.51 -7.78
C ARG A 260 -10.58 15.13 -8.09
N GLN A 261 -9.84 14.26 -8.76
CA GLN A 261 -10.33 12.93 -9.10
C GLN A 261 -10.47 12.02 -7.88
N LEU A 262 -9.59 12.14 -6.87
CA LEU A 262 -9.77 11.46 -5.59
C LEU A 262 -11.06 11.88 -4.89
N ARG A 263 -11.37 13.19 -4.87
CA ARG A 263 -12.62 13.70 -4.31
C ARG A 263 -13.84 13.12 -5.04
N PHE A 264 -13.77 13.02 -6.37
CA PHE A 264 -14.82 12.35 -7.15
C PHE A 264 -15.03 10.89 -6.71
N ILE A 265 -13.95 10.13 -6.47
CA ILE A 265 -14.05 8.75 -5.97
C ILE A 265 -14.67 8.72 -4.57
N GLU A 266 -14.26 9.62 -3.67
CA GLU A 266 -14.79 9.72 -2.30
C GLU A 266 -16.29 10.08 -2.29
N GLU A 267 -16.71 11.02 -3.14
CA GLU A 267 -18.12 11.42 -3.31
C GLU A 267 -18.99 10.28 -3.85
N ASN A 268 -18.39 9.36 -4.62
CA ASN A 268 -19.05 8.20 -5.22
C ASN A 268 -18.69 6.87 -4.54
N PHE A 269 -18.21 6.91 -3.29
CA PHE A 269 -17.68 5.73 -2.59
C PHE A 269 -18.65 4.54 -2.56
N SER A 270 -19.96 4.79 -2.40
CA SER A 270 -21.00 3.75 -2.39
C SER A 270 -21.16 3.00 -3.72
N SER A 271 -20.64 3.55 -4.81
CA SER A 271 -20.71 2.98 -6.15
C SER A 271 -19.43 2.26 -6.55
N ILE A 272 -18.38 2.30 -5.70
CA ILE A 272 -17.11 1.62 -5.98
C ILE A 272 -17.36 0.12 -6.08
N PRO A 273 -16.92 -0.52 -7.17
CA PRO A 273 -17.02 -1.96 -7.29
C PRO A 273 -16.22 -2.69 -6.21
N PRO A 274 -16.75 -3.77 -5.62
CA PRO A 274 -16.07 -4.50 -4.54
C PRO A 274 -14.66 -4.98 -4.88
N TRP A 275 -14.42 -5.29 -6.16
CA TRP A 275 -13.10 -5.76 -6.64
C TRP A 275 -12.04 -4.65 -6.73
N LEU A 276 -12.41 -3.38 -6.57
CA LEU A 276 -11.50 -2.22 -6.57
C LEU A 276 -11.24 -1.64 -5.18
N GLU A 277 -11.89 -2.14 -4.13
CA GLU A 277 -11.73 -1.63 -2.76
C GLU A 277 -10.26 -1.60 -2.31
N TRP A 278 -9.51 -2.65 -2.68
CA TRP A 278 -8.08 -2.75 -2.37
C TRP A 278 -7.24 -1.67 -3.07
N ASP A 279 -7.56 -1.36 -4.33
CA ASP A 279 -6.86 -0.31 -5.06
C ASP A 279 -7.17 1.08 -4.48
N VAL A 280 -8.38 1.29 -3.96
CA VAL A 280 -8.75 2.53 -3.28
C VAL A 280 -8.02 2.67 -1.95
N GLU A 281 -7.89 1.59 -1.17
CA GLU A 281 -7.06 1.57 0.04
C GLU A 281 -5.60 1.93 -0.28
N LEU A 282 -5.05 1.37 -1.36
CA LEU A 282 -3.71 1.69 -1.85
C LEU A 282 -3.54 3.18 -2.18
N LEU A 283 -4.52 3.78 -2.86
CA LEU A 283 -4.52 5.22 -3.15
C LEU A 283 -4.57 6.06 -1.86
N GLY A 284 -5.33 5.62 -0.85
CA GLY A 284 -5.36 6.23 0.47
C GLY A 284 -3.99 6.24 1.15
N LEU A 285 -3.32 5.09 1.18
CA LEU A 285 -1.97 4.96 1.74
C LEU A 285 -0.95 5.82 0.97
N ALA A 286 -1.01 5.83 -0.37
CA ALA A 286 -0.15 6.67 -1.19
C ALA A 286 -0.37 8.16 -0.88
N ARG A 287 -1.62 8.61 -0.77
CA ARG A 287 -1.96 9.98 -0.40
C ARG A 287 -1.39 10.37 0.96
N GLU A 288 -1.55 9.53 1.98
CA GLU A 288 -1.04 9.81 3.33
C GLU A 288 0.48 9.95 3.35
N TYR A 289 1.19 9.09 2.62
CA TYR A 289 2.64 9.21 2.49
C TYR A 289 3.06 10.46 1.74
N LEU A 290 2.39 10.81 0.63
CA LEU A 290 2.72 11.98 -0.19
C LEU A 290 2.67 13.30 0.60
N LEU A 291 1.80 13.40 1.62
CA LEU A 291 1.76 14.56 2.53
C LEU A 291 3.06 14.78 3.32
N VAL A 292 3.83 13.72 3.57
CA VAL A 292 5.08 13.77 4.35
C VAL A 292 6.32 13.39 3.53
N ARG A 293 6.14 13.09 2.24
CA ARG A 293 7.18 12.58 1.33
C ARG A 293 8.43 13.44 1.29
N GLN A 294 8.30 14.77 1.18
CA GLN A 294 9.45 15.66 1.12
C GLN A 294 10.31 15.58 2.39
N GLN A 295 9.66 15.54 3.56
CA GLN A 295 10.35 15.40 4.84
C GLN A 295 11.00 14.01 4.98
N PHE A 296 10.34 12.97 4.49
CA PHE A 296 10.88 11.61 4.50
C PHE A 296 12.14 11.50 3.62
N ALA A 297 12.02 11.86 2.35
CA ALA A 297 13.08 11.73 1.35
C ALA A 297 14.30 12.61 1.68
N ALA A 298 14.10 13.79 2.27
CA ALA A 298 15.20 14.67 2.71
C ALA A 298 15.91 14.20 3.98
N GLY A 299 15.38 13.17 4.67
CA GLY A 299 15.94 12.69 5.93
C GLY A 299 17.32 12.06 5.76
N SER A 300 17.53 11.27 4.69
CA SER A 300 18.80 10.61 4.42
C SER A 300 18.89 9.99 3.01
N PRO A 301 20.08 9.59 2.55
CA PRO A 301 20.25 8.94 1.25
C PRO A 301 19.41 7.66 1.11
N LEU A 302 19.39 6.80 2.14
CA LEU A 302 18.63 5.56 2.14
C LEU A 302 17.12 5.83 1.99
N ARG A 303 16.59 6.82 2.71
CA ARG A 303 15.18 7.22 2.59
C ARG A 303 14.87 7.81 1.22
N GLY A 304 15.80 8.59 0.65
CA GLY A 304 15.70 9.09 -0.71
C GLY A 304 15.64 7.95 -1.74
N HIS A 305 16.44 6.90 -1.58
CA HIS A 305 16.38 5.70 -2.43
C HIS A 305 15.06 4.94 -2.26
N MET A 306 14.55 4.80 -1.03
CA MET A 306 13.26 4.16 -0.78
C MET A 306 12.10 4.96 -1.39
N ASP A 307 12.12 6.30 -1.30
CA ASP A 307 11.14 7.16 -1.99
C ASP A 307 11.19 6.95 -3.51
N ALA A 308 12.40 6.96 -4.09
CA ALA A 308 12.59 6.72 -5.52
C ALA A 308 12.07 5.35 -5.94
N ALA A 309 12.31 4.31 -5.13
CA ALA A 309 11.80 2.96 -5.38
C ALA A 309 10.27 2.89 -5.35
N LEU A 310 9.60 3.59 -4.42
CA LEU A 310 8.13 3.70 -4.43
C LEU A 310 7.64 4.45 -5.68
N LYS A 311 8.28 5.57 -6.03
CA LYS A 311 7.93 6.31 -7.25
C LYS A 311 8.06 5.42 -8.49
N ASP A 312 9.14 4.66 -8.61
CA ASP A 312 9.35 3.73 -9.71
C ASP A 312 8.31 2.61 -9.72
N TYR A 313 7.98 2.05 -8.55
CA TYR A 313 6.93 1.04 -8.41
C TYR A 313 5.57 1.51 -8.94
N PHE A 314 5.21 2.78 -8.71
CA PHE A 314 3.92 3.33 -9.13
C PHE A 314 3.89 3.92 -10.55
N SER A 315 5.02 4.40 -11.06
CA SER A 315 5.08 5.16 -12.32
C SER A 315 5.82 4.47 -13.46
N GLN A 316 6.62 3.43 -13.19
CA GLN A 316 7.43 2.74 -14.19
C GLN A 316 6.87 1.36 -14.55
N PRO A 317 7.30 0.76 -15.67
CA PRO A 317 6.98 -0.63 -15.97
C PRO A 317 7.40 -1.56 -14.83
N GLN A 318 6.55 -2.57 -14.53
CA GLN A 318 6.70 -3.48 -13.39
C GLN A 318 8.13 -4.00 -13.16
N GLN A 319 8.90 -4.31 -14.21
CA GLN A 319 10.27 -4.80 -14.08
C GLN A 319 11.23 -3.76 -13.49
N VAL A 320 11.08 -2.50 -13.91
CA VAL A 320 11.90 -1.39 -13.42
C VAL A 320 11.54 -1.11 -11.97
N GLY A 321 10.25 -1.01 -11.66
CA GLY A 321 9.76 -0.84 -10.29
C GLY A 321 10.21 -1.95 -9.34
N ASP A 322 10.05 -3.22 -9.75
CA ASP A 322 10.50 -4.39 -9.00
C ASP A 322 12.00 -4.32 -8.72
N ARG A 323 12.81 -3.97 -9.72
CA ARG A 323 14.28 -3.86 -9.57
C ARG A 323 14.67 -2.76 -8.60
N SER A 324 14.06 -1.58 -8.69
CA SER A 324 14.31 -0.47 -7.76
C SER A 324 13.93 -0.86 -6.33
N MET A 325 12.80 -1.54 -6.14
CA MET A 325 12.38 -2.05 -4.84
C MET A 325 13.35 -3.10 -4.28
N VAL A 326 13.77 -4.09 -5.09
CA VAL A 326 14.77 -5.09 -4.66
C VAL A 326 16.09 -4.43 -4.28
N ALA A 327 16.56 -3.45 -5.04
CA ALA A 327 17.80 -2.73 -4.74
C ALA A 327 17.73 -2.02 -3.38
N ALA A 328 16.63 -1.32 -3.10
CA ALA A 328 16.43 -0.67 -1.80
C ALA A 328 16.34 -1.69 -0.65
N GLN A 329 15.70 -2.84 -0.85
CA GLN A 329 15.65 -3.92 0.14
C GLN A 329 17.04 -4.50 0.44
N MET A 330 17.88 -4.68 -0.58
CA MET A 330 19.27 -5.11 -0.39
C MET A 330 20.09 -4.09 0.40
N GLU A 331 19.84 -2.79 0.20
CA GLU A 331 20.49 -1.73 0.96
C GLU A 331 20.11 -1.79 2.45
N LEU A 332 18.83 -2.04 2.78
CA LEU A 332 18.34 -2.22 4.16
C LEU A 332 19.03 -3.40 4.87
N LEU A 333 19.36 -4.47 4.15
CA LEU A 333 20.03 -5.65 4.69
C LEU A 333 21.52 -5.44 4.96
N SER A 334 22.14 -4.45 4.30
CA SER A 334 23.59 -4.27 4.31
C SER A 334 24.16 -3.95 5.70
N SER A 335 23.46 -3.13 6.49
CA SER A 335 23.93 -2.69 7.81
C SER A 335 22.79 -2.38 8.78
N GLY A 336 22.66 -3.21 9.82
CA GLY A 336 21.68 -2.99 10.88
C GLY A 336 21.97 -1.73 11.72
N ASP A 337 23.24 -1.38 11.92
CA ASP A 337 23.61 -0.16 12.65
C ASP A 337 23.22 1.10 11.85
N ALA A 338 23.39 1.08 10.52
CA ALA A 338 22.90 2.15 9.65
C ALA A 338 21.37 2.23 9.71
N LEU A 339 20.67 1.09 9.61
CA LEU A 339 19.20 1.05 9.69
C LEU A 339 18.66 1.68 10.99
N MET A 340 19.27 1.38 12.14
CA MET A 340 18.86 2.00 13.41
C MET A 340 19.08 3.51 13.42
N HIS A 341 20.21 3.98 12.88
CA HIS A 341 20.51 5.41 12.79
C HIS A 341 19.50 6.13 11.89
N GLU A 342 19.19 5.50 10.75
CA GLU A 342 18.34 6.04 9.71
C GLU A 342 16.86 6.07 10.07
N PHE A 343 16.40 5.23 11.00
CA PHE A 343 14.99 5.15 11.40
C PHE A 343 14.81 5.30 12.91
N PRO A 344 15.05 6.50 13.48
CA PRO A 344 14.89 6.73 14.91
C PRO A 344 13.41 6.64 15.36
N ILE A 345 13.19 6.23 16.61
CA ILE A 345 11.83 6.02 17.18
C ILE A 345 11.06 7.33 17.30
N GLU A 346 11.77 8.45 17.49
CA GLU A 346 11.17 9.77 17.68
C GLU A 346 10.41 10.29 16.45
N GLN A 347 10.58 9.66 15.28
CA GLN A 347 9.91 10.05 14.03
C GLN A 347 8.66 9.22 13.71
N GLY A 348 7.97 8.73 14.75
CA GLY A 348 6.81 7.86 14.63
C GLY A 348 5.78 8.33 13.61
N GLU A 349 5.33 9.59 13.64
CA GLU A 349 4.28 10.08 12.72
C GLU A 349 4.68 9.97 11.23
N LEU A 350 5.92 10.33 10.90
CA LEU A 350 6.46 10.25 9.55
C LEU A 350 6.48 8.79 9.08
N LEU A 351 6.96 7.88 9.94
CA LEU A 351 7.11 6.47 9.62
C LEU A 351 5.76 5.72 9.63
N HIS A 352 4.77 6.16 10.41
CA HIS A 352 3.41 5.63 10.39
C HIS A 352 2.71 5.86 9.04
N LYS A 353 2.99 6.97 8.35
CA LYS A 353 2.46 7.25 7.00
C LYS A 353 3.25 6.54 5.90
N PHE A 354 4.55 6.35 6.09
CA PHE A 354 5.43 5.69 5.11
C PHE A 354 5.37 4.16 5.14
N TYR A 355 5.44 3.55 6.33
CA TYR A 355 5.61 2.10 6.45
C TYR A 355 4.49 1.27 5.82
N PRO A 356 3.19 1.63 5.92
CA PRO A 356 2.12 0.85 5.30
C PRO A 356 2.27 0.74 3.78
N ILE A 357 2.54 1.86 3.08
CA ILE A 357 2.73 1.86 1.63
C ILE A 357 3.99 1.10 1.22
N TRP A 358 5.06 1.22 2.02
CA TRP A 358 6.30 0.46 1.82
C TRP A 358 6.11 -1.05 1.99
N SER A 359 5.45 -1.47 3.08
CA SER A 359 5.19 -2.87 3.38
C SER A 359 4.34 -3.52 2.30
N LEU A 360 3.33 -2.82 1.78
CA LEU A 360 2.49 -3.31 0.70
C LEU A 360 3.28 -3.49 -0.59
N ALA A 361 4.00 -2.46 -1.04
CA ALA A 361 4.82 -2.55 -2.25
C ALA A 361 5.92 -3.63 -2.11
N SER A 362 6.56 -3.69 -0.95
CA SER A 362 7.53 -4.73 -0.61
C SER A 362 6.95 -6.13 -0.70
N HIS A 363 5.77 -6.36 -0.13
CA HIS A 363 5.11 -7.66 -0.15
C HIS A 363 4.74 -8.07 -1.57
N ASP A 364 4.16 -7.14 -2.34
CA ASP A 364 3.77 -7.34 -3.73
C ASP A 364 4.97 -7.75 -4.62
N VAL A 365 6.10 -7.05 -4.49
CA VAL A 365 7.34 -7.38 -5.22
C VAL A 365 7.93 -8.71 -4.73
N ALA A 366 7.87 -8.99 -3.42
CA ALA A 366 8.37 -10.24 -2.86
C ALA A 366 7.60 -11.45 -3.41
N GLU A 367 6.28 -11.36 -3.64
CA GLU A 367 5.52 -12.47 -4.25
C GLU A 367 6.06 -12.87 -5.64
N ARG A 368 6.62 -11.91 -6.39
CA ARG A 368 7.20 -12.10 -7.73
C ARG A 368 8.68 -12.52 -7.71
N GLN A 369 9.45 -11.97 -6.77
CA GLN A 369 10.92 -12.07 -6.79
C GLN A 369 11.52 -12.94 -5.68
N SER A 370 10.82 -13.16 -4.55
CA SER A 370 11.37 -13.93 -3.43
C SER A 370 11.41 -15.44 -3.71
N PHE A 371 12.44 -16.09 -3.18
CA PHE A 371 12.69 -17.52 -3.35
C PHE A 371 12.14 -18.38 -2.20
N LYS A 372 11.75 -17.76 -1.07
CA LYS A 372 11.38 -18.50 0.15
C LYS A 372 9.90 -18.89 0.16
N THR A 373 9.67 -20.18 0.24
CA THR A 373 8.47 -20.79 0.81
C THR A 373 8.44 -20.48 2.30
N GLU A 374 7.30 -20.02 2.83
CA GLU A 374 7.12 -19.73 4.26
C GLU A 374 7.56 -20.93 5.10
N THR A 375 8.72 -20.84 5.76
CA THR A 375 9.14 -21.84 6.74
C THR A 375 8.20 -21.76 7.93
N GLU A 376 7.56 -22.88 8.29
CA GLU A 376 6.80 -22.98 9.54
C GLU A 376 7.68 -22.59 10.71
N VAL A 377 7.36 -21.44 11.32
CA VAL A 377 8.09 -20.91 12.46
C VAL A 377 7.66 -21.68 13.71
N ASP A 378 8.56 -22.46 14.30
CA ASP A 378 8.31 -23.06 15.62
C ASP A 378 8.24 -21.95 16.68
N GLN A 379 6.99 -21.64 17.06
CA GLN A 379 6.68 -20.54 17.96
C GLN A 379 7.32 -20.73 19.35
N ARG A 380 7.50 -21.97 19.81
CA ARG A 380 8.05 -22.26 21.14
C ARG A 380 9.54 -21.94 21.19
N ILE A 381 10.29 -22.32 20.15
CA ILE A 381 11.73 -22.06 20.07
C ILE A 381 12.02 -20.55 20.12
N TRP A 382 11.24 -19.75 19.39
CA TRP A 382 11.44 -18.29 19.36
C TRP A 382 10.95 -17.58 20.61
N ALA A 383 9.90 -18.09 21.26
CA ALA A 383 9.47 -17.62 22.57
C ALA A 383 10.57 -17.78 23.63
N ASP A 384 11.20 -18.95 23.71
CA ASP A 384 12.30 -19.21 24.66
C ASP A 384 13.53 -18.32 24.37
N ARG A 385 13.85 -18.11 23.09
CA ARG A 385 14.94 -17.21 22.69
C ARG A 385 14.62 -15.74 22.99
N GLY A 386 13.36 -15.33 22.85
CA GLY A 386 12.89 -14.00 23.25
C GLY A 386 13.07 -13.77 24.76
N LEU A 387 12.75 -14.77 25.59
CA LEU A 387 13.02 -14.72 27.03
C LEU A 387 14.51 -14.58 27.36
N ALA A 388 15.36 -15.36 26.68
CA ALA A 388 16.79 -15.29 26.86
C ALA A 388 17.37 -13.91 26.49
N LEU A 389 16.83 -13.26 25.45
CA LEU A 389 17.17 -11.89 25.08
C LEU A 389 16.76 -10.90 26.17
N LEU A 390 15.53 -10.99 26.69
CA LEU A 390 15.05 -10.09 27.74
C LEU A 390 15.90 -10.20 29.01
N ALA A 391 16.27 -11.42 29.42
CA ALA A 391 17.16 -11.64 30.55
C ALA A 391 18.57 -11.05 30.31
N ARG A 392 19.08 -11.13 29.08
CA ARG A 392 20.37 -10.51 28.70
C ARG A 392 20.28 -8.99 28.73
N ALA A 393 19.23 -8.41 28.15
CA ALA A 393 18.98 -6.97 28.11
C ALA A 393 18.89 -6.40 29.53
N GLU A 394 18.20 -7.09 30.44
CA GLU A 394 18.11 -6.71 31.84
C GLU A 394 19.49 -6.74 32.55
N LYS A 395 20.26 -7.81 32.32
CA LYS A 395 21.63 -7.93 32.88
C LYS A 395 22.57 -6.86 32.35
N GLN A 396 22.49 -6.52 31.06
CA GLN A 396 23.30 -5.47 30.45
C GLN A 396 22.89 -4.09 31.00
N SER A 397 21.59 -3.80 31.10
CA SER A 397 21.10 -2.57 31.71
C SER A 397 21.58 -2.40 33.14
N ALA A 398 21.46 -3.43 33.97
CA ALA A 398 21.90 -3.38 35.38
C ALA A 398 23.39 -3.03 35.54
N ARG A 399 24.22 -3.32 34.54
CA ARG A 399 25.66 -3.02 34.53
C ARG A 399 26.02 -1.69 33.88
N SER A 400 25.08 -1.07 33.17
CA SER A 400 25.31 0.19 32.46
C SER A 400 25.13 1.41 33.37
N LEU A 401 25.82 2.52 33.07
CA LEU A 401 25.62 3.78 33.79
C LEU A 401 24.16 4.26 33.73
N THR A 402 23.50 4.11 32.58
CA THR A 402 22.09 4.50 32.41
C THR A 402 21.16 3.62 33.24
N GLY A 403 21.38 2.31 33.31
CA GLY A 403 20.57 1.44 34.15
C GLY A 403 20.87 1.61 35.65
N ILE A 404 22.10 1.97 36.04
CA ILE A 404 22.40 2.40 37.41
C ILE A 404 21.61 3.65 37.76
N LYS A 405 21.62 4.69 36.89
CA LYS A 405 20.78 5.89 37.08
C LYS A 405 19.31 5.51 37.25
N TRP A 406 18.79 4.64 36.40
CA TRP A 406 17.41 4.17 36.49
C TRP A 406 17.10 3.45 37.80
N SER A 407 18.00 2.56 38.25
CA SER A 407 17.87 1.90 39.55
C SER A 407 17.92 2.90 40.71
N THR A 408 18.84 3.89 40.67
CA THR A 408 18.91 4.93 41.69
C THR A 408 17.65 5.81 41.73
N CYS A 409 17.04 6.12 40.59
CA CYS A 409 15.75 6.82 40.54
C CYS A 409 14.64 6.00 41.21
N LYS A 410 14.60 4.69 41.01
CA LYS A 410 13.63 3.80 41.69
C LYS A 410 13.85 3.79 43.22
N VAL A 411 15.09 3.74 43.67
CA VAL A 411 15.43 3.83 45.11
C VAL A 411 15.03 5.21 45.66
N ALA A 412 15.34 6.29 44.93
CA ALA A 412 14.96 7.65 45.32
C ALA A 412 13.43 7.82 45.42
N ARG A 413 12.67 7.21 44.50
CA ARG A 413 11.19 7.16 44.55
C ARG A 413 10.69 6.51 45.83
N VAL A 414 11.21 5.33 46.16
CA VAL A 414 10.84 4.60 47.38
C VAL A 414 11.24 5.39 48.62
N ALA A 415 12.44 5.98 48.63
CA ALA A 415 12.93 6.81 49.74
C ALA A 415 12.07 8.07 49.94
N LEU A 416 11.66 8.75 48.86
CA LEU A 416 10.77 9.91 48.92
C LEU A 416 9.39 9.54 49.51
N LEU A 417 8.81 8.41 49.08
CA LEU A 417 7.55 7.93 49.64
C LEU A 417 7.67 7.59 51.12
N TRP A 418 8.76 6.94 51.53
CA TRP A 418 9.04 6.69 52.95
C TRP A 418 9.24 7.98 53.74
N ALA A 419 9.93 8.97 53.19
CA ALA A 419 10.10 10.27 53.84
C ALA A 419 8.74 10.96 54.07
N ILE A 420 7.83 10.94 53.09
CA ILE A 420 6.48 11.49 53.23
C ILE A 420 5.70 10.75 54.34
N ILE A 421 5.77 9.42 54.37
CA ILE A 421 5.11 8.60 55.40
C ILE A 421 5.70 8.88 56.79
N LEU A 422 7.03 8.95 56.91
CA LEU A 422 7.73 9.22 58.18
C LEU A 422 7.42 10.61 58.71
N VAL A 423 7.34 11.63 57.85
CA VAL A 423 6.89 12.98 58.26
C VAL A 423 5.47 12.93 58.79
N GLY A 424 4.56 12.20 58.12
CA GLY A 424 3.20 11.98 58.61
C GLY A 424 3.18 11.31 59.99
N LEU A 425 3.96 10.24 60.19
CA LEU A 425 4.05 9.53 61.48
C LEU A 425 4.68 10.38 62.59
N ALA A 426 5.73 11.15 62.28
CA ALA A 426 6.37 12.05 63.23
C ALA A 426 5.39 13.14 63.71
N LEU A 427 4.51 13.64 62.82
CA LEU A 427 3.44 14.57 63.19
C LEU A 427 2.39 13.91 64.10
N VAL A 428 1.99 12.65 63.82
CA VAL A 428 1.11 11.87 64.73
C VAL A 428 1.76 11.74 66.11
N PHE A 429 3.02 11.29 66.14
CA PHE A 429 3.74 11.00 67.38
C PHE A 429 3.97 12.27 68.20
N SER A 430 4.36 13.38 67.56
CA SER A 430 4.54 14.67 68.24
C SER A 430 3.22 15.18 68.83
N GLY A 431 2.11 15.04 68.11
CA GLY A 431 0.79 15.37 68.63
C GLY A 431 0.40 14.51 69.83
N PHE A 432 0.72 13.21 69.81
CA PHE A 432 0.47 12.30 70.92
C PHE A 432 1.36 12.58 72.14
N ALA A 433 2.64 12.85 71.92
CA ALA A 433 3.58 13.17 72.99
C ALA A 433 3.18 14.46 73.73
N LEU A 434 2.78 15.50 72.99
CA LEU A 434 2.23 16.74 73.58
C LEU A 434 0.96 16.47 74.41
N PHE A 435 0.12 15.55 73.98
CA PHE A 435 -1.07 15.14 74.74
C PHE A 435 -0.73 14.41 76.04
N LEU A 436 0.25 13.48 75.99
CA LEU A 436 0.72 12.78 77.19
C LEU A 436 1.44 13.71 78.15
N ASP A 437 2.30 14.60 77.67
CA ASP A 437 2.99 15.60 78.49
C ASP A 437 1.99 16.53 79.19
N HIS A 438 0.94 16.98 78.48
CA HIS A 438 -0.14 17.76 79.10
C HIS A 438 -0.90 16.98 80.18
N ARG A 439 -1.01 15.64 80.04
CA ARG A 439 -1.66 14.78 81.03
C ARG A 439 -0.79 14.52 82.26
N ASP A 440 0.52 14.32 82.08
CA ASP A 440 1.46 13.96 83.16
C ASP A 440 2.07 15.15 83.88
N SER A 441 2.13 16.32 83.24
CA SER A 441 2.75 17.54 83.80
C SER A 441 2.06 18.11 85.03
N GLY A 442 1.10 17.39 85.64
CA GLY A 442 0.81 17.43 87.08
C GLY A 442 0.60 18.83 87.65
N ALA A 443 0.24 19.78 86.79
CA ALA A 443 0.01 21.15 87.16
C ALA A 443 -1.22 21.08 88.05
N ARG A 444 -0.99 21.28 89.35
CA ARG A 444 -2.03 21.36 90.37
C ARG A 444 -3.25 22.08 89.79
N PRO A 445 -4.47 21.61 90.05
CA PRO A 445 -5.69 22.21 89.52
C PRO A 445 -5.85 23.62 90.08
N ARG A 446 -5.14 24.59 89.50
CA ARG A 446 -5.68 25.94 89.35
C ARG A 446 -6.89 25.74 88.47
N GLN A 447 -8.02 26.30 88.88
CA GLN A 447 -9.35 26.20 88.26
C GLN A 447 -9.35 26.66 86.78
N LEU A 448 -8.62 25.97 85.90
CA LEU A 448 -8.92 25.93 84.49
C LEU A 448 -10.25 25.17 84.42
N GLY A 449 -11.29 25.87 83.97
CA GLY A 449 -12.62 25.29 83.85
C GLY A 449 -12.58 24.02 83.00
N GLN A 450 -13.50 23.07 83.27
CA GLN A 450 -13.67 21.81 82.51
C GLN A 450 -13.63 21.96 80.98
N GLY A 451 -13.83 23.17 80.43
CA GLY A 451 -13.69 23.49 79.02
C GLY A 451 -12.27 23.36 78.46
N GLU A 452 -11.22 23.72 79.20
CA GLU A 452 -9.86 23.82 78.60
C GLU A 452 -9.22 22.44 78.35
N THR A 453 -9.45 21.47 79.24
CA THR A 453 -9.01 20.07 79.04
C THR A 453 -9.73 19.40 77.88
N ALA A 454 -11.00 19.74 77.66
CA ALA A 454 -11.78 19.23 76.53
C ALA A 454 -11.27 19.79 75.19
N VAL A 455 -10.86 21.06 75.16
CA VAL A 455 -10.29 21.72 73.97
C VAL A 455 -8.95 21.09 73.58
N MET A 456 -8.06 20.79 74.54
CA MET A 456 -6.76 20.16 74.27
C MET A 456 -6.91 18.70 73.80
N ALA A 457 -7.83 17.94 74.40
CA ALA A 457 -8.15 16.59 73.94
C ALA A 457 -8.74 16.62 72.51
N ALA A 458 -9.66 17.55 72.22
CA ALA A 458 -10.21 17.73 70.88
C ALA A 458 -9.13 18.12 69.86
N ALA A 459 -8.22 19.04 70.21
CA ALA A 459 -7.11 19.44 69.35
C ALA A 459 -6.17 18.26 69.02
N THR A 460 -5.92 17.38 69.98
CA THR A 460 -5.10 16.17 69.78
C THR A 460 -5.79 15.18 68.84
N VAL A 461 -7.08 14.92 69.04
CA VAL A 461 -7.87 14.04 68.16
C VAL A 461 -7.92 14.59 66.74
N VAL A 462 -8.09 15.91 66.59
CA VAL A 462 -8.04 16.58 65.28
C VAL A 462 -6.65 16.44 64.64
N ALA A 463 -5.57 16.62 65.40
CA ALA A 463 -4.20 16.45 64.89
C ALA A 463 -3.92 15.01 64.43
N MET A 464 -4.35 14.01 65.21
CA MET A 464 -4.25 12.59 64.81
C MET A 464 -5.10 12.28 63.58
N GLY A 465 -6.31 12.85 63.50
CA GLY A 465 -7.19 12.73 62.35
C GLY A 465 -6.58 13.34 61.09
N LEU A 466 -5.99 14.54 61.19
CA LEU A 466 -5.29 15.22 60.09
C LEU A 466 -4.05 14.46 59.63
N ALA A 467 -3.26 13.92 60.55
CA ALA A 467 -2.06 13.17 60.21
C ALA A 467 -2.38 11.78 59.61
N SER A 468 -3.42 11.11 60.10
CA SER A 468 -3.94 9.88 59.47
C SER A 468 -4.50 10.17 58.08
N ALA A 469 -5.27 11.26 57.93
CA ALA A 469 -5.74 11.74 56.64
C ALA A 469 -4.57 12.09 55.71
N HIS A 470 -3.46 12.65 56.22
CA HIS A 470 -2.27 12.93 55.43
C HIS A 470 -1.59 11.67 54.90
N VAL A 471 -1.47 10.61 55.70
CA VAL A 471 -0.93 9.32 55.24
C VAL A 471 -1.84 8.69 54.18
N VAL A 472 -3.15 8.68 54.41
CA VAL A 472 -4.14 8.16 53.44
C VAL A 472 -4.11 8.98 52.15
N LEU A 473 -4.11 10.32 52.25
CA LEU A 473 -4.02 11.23 51.10
C LEU A 473 -2.71 11.04 50.34
N SER A 474 -1.61 10.78 51.06
CA SER A 474 -0.30 10.52 50.46
C SER A 474 -0.30 9.23 49.63
N LEU A 475 -0.90 8.17 50.15
CA LEU A 475 -1.00 6.88 49.46
C LEU A 475 -2.01 6.87 48.30
N VAL A 476 -3.16 7.54 48.48
CA VAL A 476 -4.28 7.50 47.52
C VAL A 476 -4.19 8.59 46.45
N LYS A 477 -3.71 9.79 46.80
CA LYS A 477 -3.65 10.93 45.86
C LYS A 477 -2.23 11.32 45.47
N ILE A 478 -1.33 11.49 46.44
CA ILE A 478 0.02 12.00 46.14
C ILE A 478 0.83 10.96 45.37
N ARG A 479 0.78 9.68 45.74
CA ARG A 479 1.50 8.61 45.04
C ARG A 479 1.08 8.51 43.56
N PRO A 480 -0.20 8.34 43.18
CA PRO A 480 -0.58 8.31 41.76
C PRO A 480 -0.25 9.61 41.02
N TRP A 481 -0.33 10.75 41.70
CA TRP A 481 0.04 12.04 41.13
C TRP A 481 1.55 12.11 40.83
N LEU A 482 2.40 11.77 41.80
CA LEU A 482 3.86 11.69 41.62
C LEU A 482 4.23 10.68 40.54
N ASP A 483 3.58 9.52 40.56
CA ASP A 483 3.82 8.47 39.58
C ASP A 483 3.50 8.96 38.16
N ARG A 484 2.36 9.63 37.97
CA ARG A 484 1.95 10.15 36.65
C ARG A 484 2.76 11.36 36.18
N LYS A 485 3.09 12.29 37.08
CA LYS A 485 3.69 13.59 36.71
C LYS A 485 5.21 13.59 36.74
N LEU A 486 5.82 12.83 37.64
CA LEU A 486 7.28 12.83 37.85
C LEU A 486 7.92 11.52 37.40
N TRP A 487 7.45 10.39 37.92
CA TRP A 487 8.17 9.12 37.74
C TRP A 487 7.94 8.50 36.35
N ALA A 488 6.71 8.46 35.85
CA ALA A 488 6.41 7.93 34.51
C ALA A 488 7.21 8.62 33.39
N PRO A 489 7.31 9.96 33.31
CA PRO A 489 8.13 10.60 32.26
C PRO A 489 9.63 10.41 32.48
N LEU A 490 10.11 10.31 33.72
CA LEU A 490 11.52 10.00 34.00
C LEU A 490 11.88 8.55 33.63
N ASP A 491 11.04 7.59 34.03
CA ASP A 491 11.18 6.18 33.68
C ASP A 491 11.14 6.01 32.16
N GLY A 492 10.21 6.68 31.46
CA GLY A 492 10.14 6.65 30.00
C GLY A 492 11.40 7.20 29.33
N LYS A 493 11.95 8.33 29.81
CA LYS A 493 13.19 8.90 29.27
C LYS A 493 14.40 7.99 29.48
N LEU A 494 14.56 7.44 30.69
CA LEU A 494 15.67 6.53 31.00
C LEU A 494 15.54 5.20 30.25
N ALA A 495 14.31 4.69 30.11
CA ALA A 495 14.03 3.50 29.34
C ALA A 495 14.32 3.73 27.84
N LEU A 496 13.96 4.88 27.27
CA LEU A 496 14.28 5.24 25.90
C LEU A 496 15.81 5.33 25.69
N GLU A 497 16.54 5.92 26.64
CA GLU A 497 18.01 5.97 26.59
C GLU A 497 18.63 4.57 26.67
N CYS A 498 18.07 3.68 27.52
CA CYS A 498 18.49 2.28 27.58
C CYS A 498 18.16 1.54 26.28
N TYR A 499 17.00 1.80 25.68
CA TYR A 499 16.60 1.18 24.42
C TYR A 499 17.57 1.58 23.32
N ASN A 500 17.75 2.88 23.09
CA ASN A 500 18.61 3.41 22.03
C ASN A 500 20.08 2.98 22.16
N ARG A 501 20.60 2.80 23.38
CA ARG A 501 22.02 2.47 23.59
C ARG A 501 22.32 0.99 23.79
N ILE A 502 21.37 0.21 24.30
CA ILE A 502 21.61 -1.15 24.78
C ILE A 502 20.65 -2.13 24.11
N TRP A 503 19.34 -1.92 24.26
CA TRP A 503 18.36 -2.95 23.88
C TRP A 503 18.11 -3.03 22.38
N ARG A 504 18.07 -1.89 21.69
CA ARG A 504 17.67 -1.80 20.29
C ARG A 504 18.52 -2.64 19.37
N ARG A 505 19.84 -2.67 19.60
CA ARG A 505 20.77 -3.51 18.84
C ARG A 505 20.51 -4.99 19.04
N GLU A 506 20.31 -5.45 20.28
CA GLU A 506 20.01 -6.86 20.56
C GLU A 506 18.65 -7.27 19.96
N VAL A 507 17.66 -6.37 20.02
CA VAL A 507 16.34 -6.55 19.38
C VAL A 507 16.48 -6.71 17.87
N LEU A 508 17.25 -5.83 17.21
CA LEU A 508 17.48 -5.91 15.78
C LEU A 508 18.29 -7.15 15.38
N ASP A 509 19.33 -7.50 16.15
CA ASP A 509 20.10 -8.73 15.94
C ASP A 509 19.23 -9.98 16.12
N PHE A 510 18.26 -9.95 17.01
CA PHE A 510 17.28 -11.01 17.17
C PHE A 510 16.34 -11.12 15.97
N GLN A 511 15.82 -10.00 15.45
CA GLN A 511 15.06 -9.99 14.19
C GLN A 511 15.91 -10.56 13.05
N ARG A 512 17.16 -10.09 12.91
CA ARG A 512 18.09 -10.52 11.87
C ARG A 512 18.34 -12.03 11.87
N ARG A 513 18.48 -12.64 13.05
CA ARG A 513 18.76 -14.09 13.17
C ARG A 513 17.53 -14.97 13.06
N SER A 514 16.35 -14.40 13.31
CA SER A 514 15.12 -15.18 13.39
C SER A 514 14.38 -15.29 12.08
N HIS A 515 14.53 -14.31 11.19
CA HIS A 515 13.82 -14.23 9.90
C HIS A 515 12.29 -14.41 10.06
N VAL A 516 11.75 -14.09 11.23
CA VAL A 516 10.31 -14.15 11.48
C VAL A 516 9.63 -12.91 10.94
N THR A 517 8.33 -13.00 10.67
CA THR A 517 7.54 -11.84 10.23
C THR A 517 7.45 -10.78 11.33
N ASP A 518 7.36 -9.50 10.95
CA ASP A 518 7.21 -8.38 11.91
C ASP A 518 6.01 -8.59 12.86
N ARG A 519 4.90 -9.11 12.35
CA ARG A 519 3.72 -9.44 13.16
C ARG A 519 4.03 -10.47 14.25
N PHE A 520 4.73 -11.55 13.89
CA PHE A 520 5.11 -12.58 14.86
C PHE A 520 6.14 -12.02 15.86
N PHE A 521 7.13 -11.26 15.38
CA PHE A 521 8.13 -10.60 16.20
C PHE A 521 7.49 -9.73 17.28
N ARG A 522 6.59 -8.82 16.89
CA ARG A 522 5.84 -7.95 17.82
C ARG A 522 5.00 -8.75 18.82
N ALA A 523 4.39 -9.85 18.38
CA ALA A 523 3.60 -10.72 19.25
C ALA A 523 4.45 -11.40 20.34
N VAL A 524 5.69 -11.79 20.03
CA VAL A 524 6.63 -12.37 21.01
C VAL A 524 6.92 -11.38 22.14
N PHE A 525 7.22 -10.11 21.82
CA PHE A 525 7.49 -9.10 22.84
C PHE A 525 6.23 -8.71 23.63
N LEU A 526 5.07 -8.67 22.96
CA LEU A 526 3.80 -8.42 23.63
C LEU A 526 3.49 -9.50 24.67
N HIS A 527 3.72 -10.78 24.33
CA HIS A 527 3.49 -11.91 25.22
C HIS A 527 4.32 -11.82 26.53
N PHE A 528 5.51 -11.23 26.47
CA PHE A 528 6.40 -11.09 27.63
C PHE A 528 6.33 -9.73 28.34
N SER A 529 5.54 -8.79 27.82
CA SER A 529 5.47 -7.41 28.31
C SER A 529 5.14 -7.27 29.80
N THR A 530 4.41 -8.22 30.38
CA THR A 530 3.99 -8.17 31.79
C THR A 530 4.98 -8.82 32.77
N ARG A 531 6.04 -9.48 32.28
CA ARG A 531 6.96 -10.25 33.14
C ARG A 531 7.86 -9.38 33.99
N THR A 532 8.42 -8.32 33.40
CA THR A 532 9.32 -7.38 34.08
C THR A 532 9.09 -5.96 33.57
N VAL A 533 9.48 -4.96 34.35
CA VAL A 533 9.41 -3.54 33.93
C VAL A 533 10.27 -3.30 32.66
N THR A 534 11.41 -3.99 32.55
CA THR A 534 12.26 -3.92 31.36
C THR A 534 11.55 -4.50 30.14
N ALA A 535 10.88 -5.66 30.28
CA ALA A 535 10.13 -6.27 29.20
C ALA A 535 8.95 -5.41 28.74
N TYR A 536 8.26 -4.74 29.66
CA TYR A 536 7.22 -3.76 29.35
C TYR A 536 7.77 -2.65 28.45
N TRP A 537 8.85 -1.98 28.84
CA TRP A 537 9.42 -0.89 28.06
C TRP A 537 10.01 -1.34 26.72
N ILE A 538 10.68 -2.50 26.68
CA ILE A 538 11.18 -3.07 25.42
C ILE A 538 10.00 -3.30 24.47
N ASN A 539 8.90 -3.89 24.95
CA ASN A 539 7.71 -4.07 24.13
C ASN A 539 7.17 -2.72 23.62
N GLU A 540 6.96 -1.74 24.49
CA GLU A 540 6.45 -0.41 24.10
C GLU A 540 7.28 0.22 22.97
N PHE A 541 8.62 0.17 23.08
CA PHE A 541 9.49 0.73 22.04
C PHE A 541 9.56 -0.13 20.79
N VAL A 542 9.56 -1.47 20.90
CA VAL A 542 9.47 -2.38 19.75
C VAL A 542 8.19 -2.10 18.96
N GLN A 543 7.06 -1.84 19.63
CA GLN A 543 5.80 -1.50 18.96
C GLN A 543 5.87 -0.20 18.14
N GLN A 544 6.83 0.68 18.43
CA GLN A 544 7.01 1.98 17.76
C GLN A 544 8.23 2.01 16.83
N ASP A 545 9.14 1.05 16.95
CA ASP A 545 10.36 0.98 16.15
C ASP A 545 10.09 0.30 14.81
N PHE A 546 10.31 1.04 13.73
CA PHE A 546 10.15 0.58 12.36
C PHE A 546 11.40 -0.11 11.81
N ALA A 547 12.57 0.06 12.41
CA ALA A 547 13.79 -0.59 11.92
C ALA A 547 13.67 -2.13 11.92
N PRO A 548 13.17 -2.81 12.98
CA PRO A 548 12.92 -4.25 12.93
C PRO A 548 11.90 -4.64 11.86
N ALA A 549 10.87 -3.81 11.64
CA ALA A 549 9.82 -4.07 10.67
C ALA A 549 10.35 -4.01 9.22
N LEU A 550 11.11 -2.96 8.91
CA LEU A 550 11.80 -2.79 7.63
C LEU A 550 12.80 -3.92 7.37
N LEU A 551 13.53 -4.33 8.41
CA LEU A 551 14.45 -5.47 8.31
C LEU A 551 13.70 -6.77 8.02
N ALA A 552 12.58 -7.04 8.69
CA ALA A 552 11.76 -8.23 8.47
C ALA A 552 11.26 -8.31 7.01
N GLU A 553 10.84 -7.18 6.45
CA GLU A 553 10.43 -7.09 5.05
C GLU A 553 11.61 -7.33 4.09
N ALA A 554 12.76 -6.74 4.37
CA ALA A 554 13.96 -6.91 3.55
C ALA A 554 14.47 -8.35 3.56
N GLN A 555 14.38 -9.06 4.69
CA GLN A 555 14.82 -10.46 4.81
C GLN A 555 14.07 -11.44 3.89
N ARG A 556 12.91 -11.07 3.36
CA ARG A 556 12.19 -11.86 2.35
C ARG A 556 12.99 -11.99 1.04
N TYR A 557 13.91 -11.07 0.80
CA TYR A 557 14.74 -11.01 -0.39
C TYR A 557 16.12 -11.67 -0.21
N GLU A 558 16.48 -12.09 1.00
CA GLU A 558 17.69 -12.89 1.24
C GLU A 558 17.48 -14.32 0.72
N ALA A 559 18.28 -14.68 -0.29
CA ALA A 559 18.30 -15.99 -0.94
C ALA A 559 18.74 -17.11 0.01
#